data_AF-A0AAD7YUC5-F1
#
_entry.id   AF-A0AAD7YUC5-F1
#
_cell.length_a   1.000
_cell.length_b   1.000
_cell.length_c   1.000
_cell.angle_alpha   90.00
_cell.angle_beta   90.00
_cell.angle_gamma   90.00
#
_symmetry.space_group_name_H-M   'P 1'
#
loop_
_entity.id
_entity.type
_entity.pdbx_description
1 polymer ?
#
loop_
_entity_poly.entity_id
_entity_poly.type
_entity_poly.pdbx_seq_one_letter_code
_entity_poly.pdbx_strand_id
1 'polypeptide(L)'
;MHPSIIDPSYLIEELNSIQNEISGNLAFAPNINNIQLWEKAITVKAYSTNESINFILDIPIVAEQPYNLLHLYSIPNDNNTILIPKNPFFILGNNEFAYPHESCTGIAEDEVICKHLEWKTLLHSTDCIAQLIQHQEPHNCTYATAAYEDNIIQQIKDNSWIVIMKQEEVIKTICGNDIQYQRSKGVFLITTDNNCKVQVMDRTLTTHQRYINIKETIPLPRAHQAPKVLPIKIKLENIELDNLKKAIHQSEEIESSIIDPVIISSTPSWSSISLYIIILATGIGVAVYKLWWIPRSAHTSDMQQPEAGSHQLQAQSSARLHLKGGGVI
;
A
#
# COMPACT_ATOMS: atom_id res chain seq x y z
N MET A 1 -29.14 -5.69 0.72
CA MET A 1 -29.70 -6.11 2.02
C MET A 1 -30.94 -6.96 1.77
N HIS A 2 -31.13 -8.12 2.40
CA HIS A 2 -32.30 -8.95 2.05
C HIS A 2 -33.58 -8.38 2.68
N PRO A 3 -34.74 -8.32 1.97
CA PRO A 3 -36.01 -7.84 2.53
C PRO A 3 -36.49 -8.61 3.78
N SER A 4 -35.97 -9.81 4.01
CA SER A 4 -36.24 -10.57 5.24
C SER A 4 -35.48 -10.08 6.48
N ILE A 5 -34.50 -9.18 6.31
CA ILE A 5 -33.77 -8.55 7.43
C ILE A 5 -34.54 -7.31 7.89
N ILE A 6 -34.96 -6.46 6.96
CA ILE A 6 -35.75 -5.26 7.23
C ILE A 6 -36.60 -4.91 6.02
N ASP A 7 -37.84 -4.48 6.27
CA ASP A 7 -38.71 -3.96 5.22
C ASP A 7 -38.16 -2.61 4.71
N PRO A 8 -38.02 -2.41 3.39
CA PRO A 8 -37.53 -1.14 2.84
C PRO A 8 -38.31 0.09 3.28
N SER A 9 -39.64 0.01 3.38
CA SER A 9 -40.49 1.14 3.76
C SER A 9 -40.25 1.51 5.22
N TYR A 10 -40.15 0.49 6.08
CA TYR A 10 -39.82 0.67 7.49
C TYR A 10 -38.42 1.28 7.67
N LEU A 11 -37.42 0.83 6.91
CA LEU A 11 -36.08 1.43 6.95
C LEU A 11 -36.12 2.93 6.59
N ILE A 12 -36.88 3.32 5.55
CA ILE A 12 -37.00 4.73 5.17
C ILE A 12 -37.69 5.56 6.26
N GLU A 13 -38.72 5.02 6.91
CA GLU A 13 -39.39 5.69 8.03
C GLU A 13 -38.42 5.93 9.20
N GLU A 14 -37.66 4.90 9.59
CA GLU A 14 -36.65 5.00 10.66
C GLU A 14 -35.52 5.97 10.30
N LEU A 15 -35.04 5.95 9.05
CA LEU A 15 -34.02 6.91 8.59
C LEU A 15 -34.53 8.36 8.63
N ASN A 16 -35.79 8.60 8.28
CA ASN A 16 -36.39 9.93 8.42
C ASN A 16 -36.50 10.35 9.89
N SER A 17 -36.82 9.42 10.79
CA SER A 17 -36.82 9.69 12.24
C SER A 17 -35.42 10.07 12.73
N ILE A 18 -34.42 9.26 12.39
CA ILE A 18 -33.00 9.50 12.73
C ILE A 18 -32.55 10.87 12.21
N GLN A 19 -32.88 11.22 10.97
CA GLN A 19 -32.49 12.50 10.37
C GLN A 19 -33.00 13.71 11.18
N ASN A 20 -34.16 13.60 11.83
CA ASN A 20 -34.72 14.67 12.65
C ASN A 20 -34.11 14.75 14.05
N GLU A 21 -33.43 13.70 14.52
CA GLU A 21 -32.87 13.61 15.87
C GLU A 21 -31.37 13.92 15.92
N ILE A 22 -30.63 13.61 14.85
CA ILE A 22 -29.17 13.77 14.83
C ILE A 22 -28.76 15.20 14.45
N SER A 23 -27.62 15.67 15.00
CA SER A 23 -27.01 16.95 14.62
C SER A 23 -26.10 16.86 13.38
N GLY A 24 -26.18 15.76 12.62
CA GLY A 24 -25.36 15.49 11.45
C GLY A 24 -26.19 15.18 10.22
N ASN A 25 -25.53 14.86 9.10
CA ASN A 25 -26.23 14.52 7.87
C ASN A 25 -26.17 13.02 7.60
N LEU A 26 -27.30 12.49 7.15
CA LEU A 26 -27.34 11.19 6.51
C LEU A 26 -26.63 11.26 5.16
N ALA A 27 -26.05 10.13 4.72
CA ALA A 27 -25.35 10.06 3.44
C ALA A 27 -26.22 10.51 2.26
N PHE A 28 -27.53 10.24 2.33
CA PHE A 28 -28.52 10.62 1.32
C PHE A 28 -29.83 11.03 1.99
N ALA A 29 -30.69 11.74 1.27
CA ALA A 29 -32.06 11.96 1.75
C ALA A 29 -32.82 10.60 1.78
N PRO A 30 -33.48 10.21 2.89
CA PRO A 30 -34.20 8.93 2.94
C PRO A 30 -35.38 8.91 1.97
N ASN A 31 -35.28 8.11 0.90
CA ASN A 31 -36.35 7.96 -0.10
C ASN A 31 -36.42 6.52 -0.63
N ILE A 32 -37.61 6.00 -0.86
CA ILE A 32 -37.74 4.64 -1.41
C ILE A 32 -37.05 4.48 -2.78
N ASN A 33 -36.98 5.56 -3.57
CA ASN A 33 -36.33 5.55 -4.88
C ASN A 33 -34.81 5.37 -4.79
N ASN A 34 -34.18 5.72 -3.65
CA ASN A 34 -32.74 5.58 -3.44
C ASN A 34 -32.38 4.45 -2.47
N ILE A 35 -33.31 3.53 -2.20
CA ILE A 35 -33.08 2.41 -1.28
C ILE A 35 -31.83 1.59 -1.64
N GLN A 36 -31.53 1.45 -2.93
CA GLN A 36 -30.34 0.72 -3.39
C GLN A 36 -29.03 1.38 -2.95
N LEU A 37 -29.00 2.72 -2.80
CA LEU A 37 -27.84 3.44 -2.26
C LEU A 37 -27.69 3.15 -0.76
N TRP A 38 -28.80 3.15 -0.03
CA TRP A 38 -28.82 2.78 1.39
C TRP A 38 -28.36 1.35 1.64
N GLU A 39 -28.77 0.40 0.80
CA GLU A 39 -28.32 -0.99 0.89
C GLU A 39 -26.81 -1.15 0.71
N LYS A 40 -26.17 -0.29 -0.10
CA LYS A 40 -24.72 -0.27 -0.28
C LYS A 40 -23.99 0.45 0.86
N ALA A 41 -24.61 1.49 1.41
CA ALA A 41 -24.00 2.34 2.43
C ALA A 41 -24.05 1.71 3.83
N ILE A 42 -25.13 1.02 4.16
CA ILE A 42 -25.36 0.42 5.48
C ILE A 42 -24.52 -0.85 5.61
N THR A 43 -23.78 -0.95 6.72
CA THR A 43 -23.06 -2.18 7.07
C THR A 43 -23.93 -3.01 8.01
N VAL A 44 -24.25 -4.24 7.60
CA VAL A 44 -25.05 -5.15 8.43
C VAL A 44 -24.11 -6.06 9.23
N LYS A 45 -24.22 -5.99 10.56
CA LYS A 45 -23.59 -6.93 11.49
C LYS A 45 -24.66 -7.87 12.01
N ALA A 46 -24.32 -9.14 12.20
CA ALA A 46 -25.23 -10.13 12.75
C ALA A 46 -24.54 -10.94 13.84
N TYR A 47 -25.26 -11.22 14.92
CA TYR A 47 -24.83 -12.16 15.93
C TYR A 47 -26.00 -13.03 16.36
N SER A 48 -25.73 -14.31 16.60
CA SER A 48 -26.71 -15.27 17.07
C SER A 48 -26.50 -15.50 18.56
N THR A 49 -27.60 -15.49 19.30
CA THR A 49 -27.70 -16.10 20.63
C THR A 49 -28.37 -17.47 20.48
N ASN A 50 -28.60 -18.19 21.59
CA ASN A 50 -29.28 -19.48 21.57
C ASN A 50 -30.76 -19.36 21.15
N GLU A 51 -31.37 -18.19 21.27
CA GLU A 51 -32.82 -17.98 21.08
C GLU A 51 -33.14 -16.98 19.97
N SER A 52 -32.18 -16.17 19.53
CA SER A 52 -32.42 -15.10 18.56
C SER A 52 -31.21 -14.83 17.66
N ILE A 53 -31.51 -14.37 16.44
CA ILE A 53 -30.53 -13.76 15.53
C ILE A 53 -30.77 -12.26 15.58
N ASN A 54 -29.76 -11.50 15.97
CA ASN A 54 -29.83 -10.06 16.09
C ASN A 54 -29.04 -9.43 14.96
N PHE A 55 -29.66 -8.48 14.26
CA PHE A 55 -29.03 -7.68 13.22
C PHE A 55 -28.80 -6.27 13.74
N ILE A 56 -27.60 -5.74 13.52
CA ILE A 56 -27.24 -4.35 13.80
C ILE A 56 -26.97 -3.69 12.44
N LEU A 57 -27.68 -2.60 12.18
CA LEU A 57 -27.51 -1.79 10.98
C LEU A 57 -26.64 -0.58 11.33
N ASP A 58 -25.39 -0.60 10.88
CA ASP A 58 -24.50 0.56 11.02
C ASP A 58 -24.81 1.54 9.89
N ILE A 59 -25.55 2.61 10.22
CA ILE A 59 -25.95 3.66 9.30
C ILE A 59 -24.87 4.75 9.30
N PRO A 60 -24.26 5.08 8.15
CA PRO A 60 -23.22 6.10 8.10
C PRO A 60 -23.81 7.51 8.26
N ILE A 61 -23.26 8.26 9.21
CA ILE A 61 -23.43 9.70 9.32
C ILE A 61 -22.24 10.35 8.60
N VAL A 62 -22.53 11.30 7.71
CA VAL A 62 -21.52 11.98 6.88
C VAL A 62 -21.40 13.45 7.27
N ALA A 63 -20.29 14.05 6.89
CA ALA A 63 -20.10 15.49 6.97
C ALA A 63 -21.09 16.22 6.06
N GLU A 64 -21.41 17.47 6.42
CA GLU A 64 -22.32 18.31 5.63
C GLU A 64 -21.77 18.68 4.26
N GLN A 65 -20.46 18.87 4.16
CA GLN A 65 -19.81 19.27 2.91
C GLN A 65 -19.12 18.07 2.26
N PRO A 66 -19.25 17.91 0.92
CA PRO A 66 -18.52 16.89 0.19
C PRO A 66 -17.04 17.22 0.14
N TYR A 67 -16.22 16.17 0.07
CA TYR A 67 -14.77 16.26 -0.07
C TYR A 67 -14.34 15.66 -1.40
N ASN A 68 -13.20 16.12 -1.92
CA ASN A 68 -12.63 15.58 -3.15
C ASN A 68 -11.70 14.40 -2.82
N LEU A 69 -12.04 13.20 -3.31
CA LEU A 69 -11.11 12.07 -3.29
C LEU A 69 -10.21 12.13 -4.52
N LEU A 70 -8.91 12.33 -4.30
CA LEU A 70 -7.90 12.39 -5.33
C LEU A 70 -7.09 11.09 -5.35
N HIS A 71 -6.93 10.50 -6.53
CA HIS A 71 -6.00 9.39 -6.76
C HIS A 71 -4.65 9.96 -7.24
N LEU A 72 -3.58 9.69 -6.49
CA LEU A 72 -2.24 10.21 -6.71
C LEU A 72 -1.39 9.20 -7.50
N TYR A 73 -1.03 9.56 -8.72
CA TYR A 73 -0.12 8.77 -9.55
C TYR A 73 1.31 9.32 -9.46
N SER A 74 2.29 8.44 -9.20
CA SER A 74 3.71 8.79 -9.22
C SER A 74 4.25 8.86 -10.64
N ILE A 75 4.45 10.06 -11.17
CA ILE A 75 4.86 10.29 -12.55
C ILE A 75 6.31 10.81 -12.62
N PRO A 76 7.16 10.30 -13.53
CA PRO A 76 8.52 10.82 -13.68
C PRO A 76 8.53 12.21 -14.31
N ASN A 77 9.37 13.09 -13.76
CA ASN A 77 9.68 14.37 -14.38
C ASN A 77 10.77 14.24 -15.47
N ASP A 78 11.16 15.36 -16.08
CA ASP A 78 12.20 15.41 -17.12
C ASP A 78 13.57 14.86 -16.67
N ASN A 79 13.83 14.85 -15.35
CA ASN A 79 15.05 14.30 -14.75
C ASN A 79 14.87 12.83 -14.32
N ASN A 80 13.81 12.17 -14.78
CA ASN A 80 13.39 10.83 -14.35
C ASN A 80 13.25 10.69 -12.83
N THR A 81 12.94 11.78 -12.13
CA THR A 81 12.62 11.74 -10.71
C THR A 81 11.12 11.57 -10.53
N ILE A 82 10.73 10.64 -9.67
CA ILE A 82 9.35 10.42 -9.26
C ILE A 82 9.18 10.82 -7.80
N LEU A 83 8.03 11.41 -7.50
CA LEU A 83 7.58 11.64 -6.13
C LEU A 83 6.67 10.48 -5.71
N ILE A 84 6.97 9.89 -4.56
CA ILE A 84 6.22 8.75 -4.03
C ILE A 84 5.31 9.25 -2.91
N PRO A 85 3.98 9.26 -3.11
CA PRO A 85 3.06 9.67 -2.06
C PRO A 85 3.04 8.61 -0.96
N LYS A 86 2.76 9.05 0.28
CA LYS A 86 2.64 8.13 1.43
C LYS A 86 1.47 7.16 1.26
N ASN A 87 0.42 7.59 0.58
CA ASN A 87 -0.80 6.84 0.29
C ASN A 87 -1.25 7.17 -1.14
N PRO A 88 -1.75 6.21 -1.94
CA PRO A 88 -2.28 6.48 -3.27
C PRO A 88 -3.52 7.40 -3.26
N PHE A 89 -4.29 7.44 -2.18
CA PHE A 89 -5.49 8.27 -2.12
C PHE A 89 -5.32 9.45 -1.17
N PHE A 90 -5.89 10.60 -1.53
CA PHE A 90 -5.84 11.82 -0.75
C PHE A 90 -7.21 12.48 -0.73
N ILE A 91 -7.75 12.78 0.45
CA ILE A 91 -9.04 13.44 0.61
C ILE A 91 -8.78 14.91 0.89
N LEU A 92 -9.33 15.79 0.06
CA LEU A 92 -9.15 17.23 0.14
C LEU A 92 -10.48 17.93 0.43
N GLY A 93 -10.51 18.68 1.53
CA GLY A 93 -11.55 19.66 1.83
C GLY A 93 -11.08 21.08 1.59
N ASN A 94 -11.87 22.05 2.05
CA ASN A 94 -11.55 23.47 1.88
C ASN A 94 -10.29 23.88 2.65
N ASN A 95 -10.18 23.48 3.92
CA ASN A 95 -9.09 23.86 4.83
C ASN A 95 -8.43 22.67 5.53
N GLU A 96 -8.80 21.45 5.15
CA GLU A 96 -8.35 20.22 5.79
C GLU A 96 -8.16 19.12 4.75
N PHE A 97 -7.40 18.11 5.13
CA PHE A 97 -7.16 16.93 4.31
C PHE A 97 -7.00 15.69 5.18
N ALA A 98 -7.16 14.52 4.57
CA ALA A 98 -6.92 13.24 5.22
C ALA A 98 -6.38 12.21 4.23
N TYR A 99 -5.71 11.19 4.78
CA TYR A 99 -5.34 9.99 4.05
C TYR A 99 -6.24 8.85 4.52
N PRO A 100 -6.93 8.13 3.63
CA PRO A 100 -7.76 7.02 4.03
C PRO A 100 -6.87 5.82 4.43
N HIS A 101 -7.09 5.28 5.63
CA HIS A 101 -6.38 4.09 6.11
C HIS A 101 -6.90 2.80 5.48
N GLU A 102 -8.14 2.82 4.99
CA GLU A 102 -8.84 1.71 4.35
C GLU A 102 -9.51 2.17 3.06
N SER A 103 -9.86 1.22 2.18
CA SER A 103 -10.53 1.55 0.93
C SER A 103 -11.90 2.18 1.16
N CYS A 104 -12.18 3.29 0.47
CA CYS A 104 -13.50 3.91 0.50
C CYS A 104 -14.52 3.02 -0.24
N THR A 105 -15.76 3.02 0.23
CA THR A 105 -16.84 2.21 -0.35
C THR A 105 -17.57 3.03 -1.40
N GLY A 106 -17.58 2.56 -2.65
CA GLY A 106 -18.35 3.19 -3.73
C GLY A 106 -19.86 2.97 -3.56
N ILE A 107 -20.61 4.06 -3.60
CA ILE A 107 -22.07 4.03 -3.45
C ILE A 107 -22.77 4.31 -4.78
N ALA A 108 -22.26 5.31 -5.52
CA ALA A 108 -22.65 5.63 -6.88
C ALA A 108 -21.41 5.68 -7.81
N GLU A 109 -21.59 6.09 -9.07
CA GLU A 109 -20.53 6.11 -10.09
C GLU A 109 -19.36 7.03 -9.71
N ASP A 110 -19.65 8.20 -9.13
CA ASP A 110 -18.65 9.19 -8.72
C ASP A 110 -18.78 9.55 -7.22
N GLU A 111 -19.46 8.73 -6.42
CA GLU A 111 -19.66 8.96 -4.98
C GLU A 111 -19.15 7.80 -4.14
N VAL A 112 -18.36 8.13 -3.12
CA VAL A 112 -17.72 7.16 -2.23
C VAL A 112 -17.87 7.61 -0.78
N ILE A 113 -17.95 6.65 0.13
CA ILE A 113 -17.93 6.89 1.58
C ILE A 113 -16.61 6.34 2.14
N CYS A 114 -15.85 7.23 2.77
CA CYS A 114 -14.61 6.88 3.47
C CYS A 114 -14.85 6.91 4.99
N LYS A 115 -14.24 5.98 5.72
CA LYS A 115 -14.38 5.85 7.18
C LYS A 115 -13.01 6.03 7.85
N HIS A 116 -13.02 6.28 9.16
CA HIS A 116 -11.81 6.39 10.00
C HIS A 116 -10.75 7.38 9.49
N LEU A 117 -11.20 8.60 9.17
CA LEU A 117 -10.33 9.66 8.66
C LEU A 117 -9.67 10.43 9.80
N GLU A 118 -8.35 10.61 9.69
CA GLU A 118 -7.57 11.49 10.55
C GLU A 118 -7.36 12.83 9.86
N TRP A 119 -8.24 13.79 10.15
CA TRP A 119 -8.19 15.12 9.55
C TRP A 119 -7.00 15.92 10.03
N LYS A 120 -6.37 16.62 9.08
CA LYS A 120 -5.24 17.52 9.31
C LYS A 120 -5.53 18.86 8.66
N THR A 121 -5.10 19.93 9.30
CA THR A 121 -5.20 21.27 8.73
C THR A 121 -4.34 21.39 7.49
N LEU A 122 -4.92 21.87 6.40
CA LEU A 122 -4.23 22.12 5.15
C LEU A 122 -3.22 23.28 5.32
N LEU A 123 -3.68 24.39 5.88
CA LEU A 123 -2.87 25.58 6.10
C LEU A 123 -1.65 25.26 6.98
N HIS A 124 -0.45 25.63 6.49
CA HIS A 124 0.84 25.40 7.16
C HIS A 124 1.17 23.91 7.43
N SER A 125 0.54 22.99 6.68
CA SER A 125 0.89 21.58 6.74
C SER A 125 2.35 21.34 6.37
N THR A 126 3.00 20.42 7.09
CA THR A 126 4.33 19.88 6.75
C THR A 126 4.25 18.64 5.88
N ASP A 127 3.04 18.24 5.47
CA ASP A 127 2.84 17.11 4.60
C ASP A 127 3.15 17.46 3.14
N CYS A 128 3.99 16.64 2.52
CA CYS A 128 4.48 16.82 1.16
C CYS A 128 3.38 17.09 0.12
N ILE A 129 2.30 16.30 0.10
CA ILE A 129 1.24 16.44 -0.90
C ILE A 129 0.39 17.68 -0.60
N ALA A 130 0.11 17.94 0.68
CA ALA A 130 -0.61 19.14 1.10
C ALA A 130 0.13 20.43 0.71
N GLN A 131 1.46 20.46 0.82
CA GLN A 131 2.30 21.58 0.39
C GLN A 131 2.27 21.76 -1.12
N LEU A 132 2.34 20.66 -1.89
CA LEU A 132 2.24 20.70 -3.36
C LEU A 132 0.91 21.30 -3.83
N ILE A 133 -0.21 20.89 -3.24
CA ILE A 133 -1.54 21.41 -3.58
C ILE A 133 -1.64 22.91 -3.27
N GLN A 134 -0.95 23.37 -2.24
CA GLN A 134 -0.85 24.78 -1.88
C GLN A 134 0.19 25.56 -2.71
N HIS A 135 0.81 24.94 -3.72
CA HIS A 135 1.89 25.53 -4.52
C HIS A 135 3.09 25.98 -3.68
N GLN A 136 3.33 25.33 -2.54
CA GLN A 136 4.50 25.55 -1.70
C GLN A 136 5.63 24.60 -2.11
N GLU A 137 6.87 24.99 -1.81
CA GLU A 137 8.01 24.11 -2.01
C GLU A 137 7.95 22.98 -0.98
N PRO A 138 7.79 21.72 -1.43
CA PRO A 138 7.46 20.66 -0.49
C PRO A 138 8.73 20.14 0.20
N HIS A 139 8.60 19.89 1.50
CA HIS A 139 9.64 19.32 2.34
C HIS A 139 9.21 17.91 2.78
N ASN A 140 10.17 17.05 3.13
CA ASN A 140 9.90 15.68 3.61
C ASN A 140 9.16 14.77 2.60
N CYS A 141 9.30 15.06 1.30
CA CYS A 141 8.83 14.15 0.26
C CYS A 141 9.78 12.97 0.09
N THR A 142 9.21 11.82 -0.26
CA THR A 142 10.00 10.67 -0.71
C THR A 142 10.15 10.76 -2.22
N TYR A 143 11.39 10.80 -2.69
CA TYR A 143 11.72 10.85 -4.11
C TYR A 143 12.51 9.61 -4.50
N ALA A 144 12.33 9.17 -5.73
CA ALA A 144 13.13 8.11 -6.33
C ALA A 144 13.46 8.44 -7.78
N THR A 145 14.46 7.74 -8.33
CA THR A 145 14.80 7.79 -9.75
C THR A 145 14.09 6.66 -10.48
N ALA A 146 13.26 7.00 -11.44
CA ALA A 146 12.65 6.07 -12.36
C ALA A 146 13.64 5.65 -13.46
N ALA A 147 13.83 4.36 -13.63
CA ALA A 147 14.51 3.76 -14.77
C ALA A 147 13.46 3.09 -15.66
N TYR A 148 13.42 3.49 -16.92
CA TYR A 148 12.61 2.85 -17.95
C TYR A 148 13.32 2.93 -19.29
N GLU A 149 13.41 1.80 -19.97
CA GLU A 149 13.96 1.66 -21.31
C GLU A 149 12.90 1.98 -22.36
N ASP A 150 11.71 1.43 -22.16
CA ASP A 150 10.56 1.55 -23.05
C ASP A 150 9.56 2.63 -22.60
N ASN A 151 8.77 3.10 -23.55
CA ASN A 151 7.63 3.97 -23.29
C ASN A 151 6.53 3.21 -22.52
N ILE A 152 5.83 3.89 -21.62
CA ILE A 152 4.81 3.29 -20.74
C ILE A 152 3.43 3.84 -21.10
N ILE A 153 2.43 2.95 -21.20
CA ILE A 153 1.02 3.32 -21.30
C ILE A 153 0.26 2.61 -20.19
N GLN A 154 -0.40 3.39 -19.33
CA GLN A 154 -1.27 2.88 -18.28
C GLN A 154 -2.67 3.47 -18.40
N GLN A 155 -3.68 2.61 -18.40
CA GLN A 155 -5.08 3.03 -18.28
C GLN A 155 -5.39 3.43 -16.84
N ILE A 156 -6.01 4.59 -16.64
CA ILE A 156 -6.34 5.13 -15.30
C ILE A 156 -7.85 5.23 -15.04
N LYS A 157 -8.64 5.38 -16.10
CA LYS A 157 -10.11 5.33 -16.09
C LYS A 157 -10.55 4.87 -17.47
N ASP A 158 -11.83 4.60 -17.63
CA ASP A 158 -12.43 4.45 -18.96
C ASP A 158 -12.05 5.65 -19.84
N ASN A 159 -11.56 5.34 -21.04
CA ASN A 159 -11.17 6.31 -22.05
C ASN A 159 -10.05 7.28 -21.63
N SER A 160 -9.27 6.96 -20.58
CA SER A 160 -8.19 7.80 -20.06
C SER A 160 -6.92 6.99 -19.77
N TRP A 161 -5.79 7.43 -20.32
CA TRP A 161 -4.48 6.78 -20.17
C TRP A 161 -3.38 7.79 -19.84
N ILE A 162 -2.50 7.43 -18.91
CA ILE A 162 -1.21 8.09 -18.72
C ILE A 162 -0.22 7.46 -19.69
N VAL A 163 0.48 8.30 -20.45
CA VAL A 163 1.52 7.88 -21.39
C VAL A 163 2.83 8.57 -21.05
N ILE A 164 3.88 7.78 -20.86
CA ILE A 164 5.24 8.24 -20.56
C ILE A 164 6.13 7.86 -21.74
N MET A 165 6.59 8.86 -22.48
CA MET A 165 7.43 8.70 -23.67
C MET A 165 8.86 9.15 -23.39
N LYS A 166 9.81 8.23 -23.51
CA LYS A 166 11.24 8.51 -23.32
C LYS A 166 11.82 9.31 -24.48
N GLN A 167 11.40 8.98 -25.69
CA GLN A 167 11.81 9.65 -26.93
C GLN A 167 10.61 10.31 -27.62
N GLU A 168 10.88 11.15 -28.60
CA GLU A 168 9.82 11.81 -29.36
C GLU A 168 9.12 10.79 -30.27
N GLU A 169 7.81 10.62 -30.07
CA GLU A 169 6.97 9.68 -30.81
C GLU A 169 5.81 10.40 -31.49
N VAL A 170 5.24 9.78 -32.53
CA VAL A 170 4.05 10.28 -33.22
C VAL A 170 2.80 9.64 -32.62
N ILE A 171 1.93 10.47 -32.06
CA ILE A 171 0.57 10.11 -31.69
C ILE A 171 -0.33 10.41 -32.88
N LYS A 172 -1.09 9.41 -33.33
CA LYS A 172 -2.05 9.54 -34.42
C LYS A 172 -3.46 9.35 -33.87
N THR A 173 -4.27 10.38 -33.97
CA THR A 173 -5.68 10.36 -33.54
C THR A 173 -6.58 10.32 -34.76
N ILE A 174 -7.48 9.33 -34.82
CA ILE A 174 -8.40 9.09 -35.93
C ILE A 174 -9.83 9.20 -35.41
N CYS A 175 -10.56 10.22 -35.84
CA CYS A 175 -11.94 10.50 -35.40
C CYS A 175 -12.85 10.61 -36.62
N GLY A 176 -13.54 9.52 -36.98
CA GLY A 176 -14.27 9.45 -38.24
C GLY A 176 -13.34 9.63 -39.45
N ASN A 177 -13.47 10.75 -40.16
CA ASN A 177 -12.62 11.10 -41.31
C ASN A 177 -11.44 12.01 -40.94
N ASP A 178 -11.43 12.56 -39.73
CA ASP A 178 -10.38 13.47 -39.29
C ASP A 178 -9.20 12.66 -38.74
N ILE A 179 -8.01 12.91 -39.30
CA ILE A 179 -6.76 12.30 -38.85
C ILE A 179 -5.82 13.41 -38.40
N GLN A 180 -5.41 13.36 -37.14
CA GLN A 180 -4.46 14.30 -36.55
C GLN A 180 -3.20 13.55 -36.16
N TYR A 181 -2.05 14.18 -36.41
CA TYR A 181 -0.74 13.69 -36.01
C TYR A 181 -0.11 14.71 -35.07
N GLN A 182 0.36 14.25 -33.92
CA GLN A 182 1.05 15.06 -32.94
C GLN A 182 2.36 14.38 -32.56
N ARG A 183 3.47 15.12 -32.61
CA ARG A 183 4.75 14.64 -32.04
C ARG A 183 4.83 15.03 -30.58
N SER A 184 5.25 14.11 -29.73
CA SER A 184 5.23 14.32 -28.28
C SER A 184 6.34 13.54 -27.60
N LYS A 185 6.91 14.12 -26.54
CA LYS A 185 7.96 13.55 -25.70
C LYS A 185 7.71 13.94 -24.24
N GLY A 186 7.88 13.01 -23.31
CA GLY A 186 7.61 13.23 -21.89
C GLY A 186 6.30 12.58 -21.45
N VAL A 187 5.63 13.16 -20.45
CA VAL A 187 4.42 12.58 -19.86
C VAL A 187 3.17 13.33 -20.29
N PHE A 188 2.16 12.56 -20.70
CA PHE A 188 0.89 13.07 -21.20
C PHE A 188 -0.29 12.28 -20.65
N LEU A 189 -1.39 12.98 -20.44
CA LEU A 189 -2.70 12.37 -20.27
C LEU A 189 -3.38 12.30 -21.64
N ILE A 190 -3.69 11.10 -22.11
CA ILE A 190 -4.51 10.88 -23.30
C ILE A 190 -5.93 10.59 -22.83
N THR A 191 -6.84 11.46 -23.22
CA THR A 191 -8.29 11.24 -23.11
C THR A 191 -8.88 11.12 -24.51
N THR A 192 -9.92 10.32 -24.65
CA THR A 192 -10.55 10.09 -25.94
C THR A 192 -12.07 10.13 -25.81
N ASP A 193 -12.73 10.65 -26.84
CA ASP A 193 -14.18 10.68 -26.92
C ASP A 193 -14.74 9.45 -27.64
N ASN A 194 -16.08 9.29 -27.61
CA ASN A 194 -16.73 8.25 -28.40
C ASN A 194 -16.48 8.52 -29.89
N ASN A 195 -15.87 7.54 -30.57
CA ASN A 195 -15.59 7.47 -32.03
C ASN A 195 -14.16 7.85 -32.44
N CYS A 196 -13.29 8.21 -31.51
CA CYS A 196 -11.86 8.36 -31.81
C CYS A 196 -11.09 7.07 -31.52
N LYS A 197 -10.04 6.82 -32.32
CA LYS A 197 -9.00 5.82 -32.07
C LYS A 197 -7.67 6.54 -31.97
N VAL A 198 -6.93 6.31 -30.89
CA VAL A 198 -5.61 6.90 -30.70
C VAL A 198 -4.57 5.82 -30.91
N GLN A 199 -3.76 5.96 -31.96
CA GLN A 199 -2.59 5.13 -32.19
C GLN A 199 -1.38 5.81 -31.56
N VAL A 200 -0.76 5.11 -30.62
CA VAL A 200 0.44 5.58 -29.93
C VAL A 200 1.40 4.39 -29.86
N MET A 201 2.58 4.57 -30.46
CA MET A 201 3.51 3.47 -30.71
C MET A 201 2.84 2.33 -31.50
N ASP A 202 3.02 1.07 -31.06
CA ASP A 202 2.40 -0.11 -31.63
C ASP A 202 1.03 -0.45 -31.01
N ARG A 203 0.46 0.45 -30.20
CA ARG A 203 -0.83 0.22 -29.53
C ARG A 203 -1.91 1.14 -30.11
N THR A 204 -3.12 0.58 -30.21
CA THR A 204 -4.33 1.34 -30.56
C THR A 204 -5.22 1.41 -29.33
N LEU A 205 -5.44 2.62 -28.83
CA LEU A 205 -6.37 2.91 -27.75
C LEU A 205 -7.75 3.15 -28.36
N THR A 206 -8.75 2.43 -27.86
CA THR A 206 -10.14 2.50 -28.32
C THR A 206 -11.09 2.63 -27.15
N THR A 207 -12.21 3.30 -27.37
CA THR A 207 -13.18 3.51 -26.30
C THR A 207 -14.03 2.29 -26.00
N HIS A 208 -14.31 2.11 -24.71
CA HIS A 208 -15.34 1.19 -24.22
C HIS A 208 -16.53 2.03 -23.73
N GLN A 209 -17.57 2.16 -24.57
CA GLN A 209 -18.87 2.76 -24.24
C GLN A 209 -18.86 4.21 -23.67
N ARG A 210 -20.07 4.77 -23.44
CA ARG A 210 -20.47 6.16 -23.71
C ARG A 210 -19.86 7.27 -22.83
N TYR A 211 -19.31 8.26 -23.55
CA TYR A 211 -19.33 9.73 -23.38
C TYR A 211 -18.62 10.29 -22.17
N ILE A 212 -17.38 10.73 -22.40
CA ILE A 212 -16.72 11.78 -21.63
C ILE A 212 -16.08 12.72 -22.65
N ASN A 213 -16.36 14.02 -22.56
CA ASN A 213 -15.82 15.04 -23.46
C ASN A 213 -14.60 15.67 -22.81
N ILE A 214 -13.40 15.22 -23.17
CA ILE A 214 -12.15 15.94 -22.92
C ILE A 214 -11.28 15.75 -24.16
N LYS A 215 -11.12 16.83 -24.94
CA LYS A 215 -10.19 16.93 -26.06
C LYS A 215 -9.03 17.82 -25.62
N GLU A 216 -8.07 17.28 -24.90
CA GLU A 216 -6.85 18.03 -24.61
C GLU A 216 -5.73 17.10 -24.14
N THR A 217 -4.57 17.23 -24.80
CA THR A 217 -3.30 16.77 -24.22
C THR A 217 -2.90 17.82 -23.20
N ILE A 218 -3.20 17.58 -21.92
CA ILE A 218 -2.87 18.53 -20.85
C ILE A 218 -1.40 18.34 -20.47
N PRO A 219 -0.50 19.31 -20.74
CA PRO A 219 0.86 19.23 -20.23
C PRO A 219 0.83 19.33 -18.71
N LEU A 220 1.47 18.37 -18.03
CA LEU A 220 1.57 18.41 -16.57
C LEU A 220 2.41 19.64 -16.14
N PRO A 221 2.06 20.29 -15.01
CA PRO A 221 2.79 21.43 -14.50
C PRO A 221 4.28 21.11 -14.30
N ARG A 222 5.14 22.10 -14.55
CA ARG A 222 6.60 21.95 -14.47
C ARG A 222 7.00 21.53 -13.06
N ALA A 223 7.72 20.42 -12.95
CA ALA A 223 8.13 19.86 -11.68
C ALA A 223 9.07 20.82 -10.91
N HIS A 224 8.90 20.87 -9.59
CA HIS A 224 9.85 21.51 -8.69
C HIS A 224 11.20 20.77 -8.71
N GLN A 225 12.28 21.49 -8.42
CA GLN A 225 13.63 20.93 -8.43
C GLN A 225 13.77 19.90 -7.31
N ALA A 226 13.95 18.63 -7.69
CA ALA A 226 14.21 17.57 -6.74
C ALA A 226 15.62 17.73 -6.10
N PRO A 227 15.85 17.20 -4.89
CA PRO A 227 17.17 17.13 -4.30
C PRO A 227 18.16 16.38 -5.21
N LYS A 228 19.41 16.84 -5.28
CA LYS A 228 20.45 16.31 -6.20
C LYS A 228 20.89 14.87 -5.90
N VAL A 229 20.54 14.31 -4.74
CA VAL A 229 20.95 12.96 -4.34
C VAL A 229 19.70 12.14 -4.06
N LEU A 230 19.39 11.21 -4.96
CA LEU A 230 18.26 10.30 -4.87
C LEU A 230 18.81 8.88 -4.68
N PRO A 231 18.63 8.25 -3.51
CA PRO A 231 19.21 6.94 -3.24
C PRO A 231 18.46 5.80 -3.97
N ILE A 232 17.16 5.94 -4.18
CA ILE A 232 16.30 4.83 -4.65
C ILE A 232 16.20 4.85 -6.19
N LYS A 233 16.50 3.72 -6.83
CA LYS A 233 16.27 3.50 -8.28
C LYS A 233 15.17 2.46 -8.49
N ILE A 234 14.14 2.80 -9.25
CA ILE A 234 12.98 1.93 -9.49
C ILE A 234 12.85 1.67 -10.98
N LYS A 235 12.76 0.39 -11.37
CA LYS A 235 12.47 0.01 -12.75
C LYS A 235 10.97 0.02 -13.00
N LEU A 236 10.48 0.86 -13.90
CA LEU A 236 9.03 1.01 -14.17
C LEU A 236 8.49 0.01 -15.20
N GLU A 237 9.35 -0.73 -15.91
CA GLU A 237 8.99 -1.53 -17.10
C GLU A 237 7.88 -2.57 -16.90
N ASN A 238 7.54 -2.94 -15.66
CA ASN A 238 6.47 -3.92 -15.37
C ASN A 238 5.63 -3.57 -14.12
N ILE A 239 5.65 -2.31 -13.68
CA ILE A 239 5.01 -1.92 -12.42
C ILE A 239 3.84 -1.00 -12.75
N GLU A 240 2.63 -1.43 -12.39
CA GLU A 240 1.47 -0.54 -12.37
C GLU A 240 1.78 0.64 -11.45
N LEU A 241 1.53 1.88 -11.89
CA LEU A 241 1.88 3.10 -11.14
C LEU A 241 1.28 3.10 -9.72
N ASP A 242 0.17 2.40 -9.50
CA ASP A 242 -0.51 2.26 -8.20
C ASP A 242 0.25 1.36 -7.22
N ASN A 243 1.05 0.43 -7.75
CA ASN A 243 1.80 -0.56 -6.99
C ASN A 243 3.26 -0.14 -6.73
N LEU A 244 3.65 1.08 -7.11
CA LEU A 244 5.02 1.58 -6.96
C LEU A 244 5.53 1.51 -5.51
N LYS A 245 4.67 1.80 -4.52
CA LYS A 245 5.03 1.71 -3.09
C LYS A 245 5.39 0.27 -2.67
N LYS A 246 4.66 -0.72 -3.18
CA LYS A 246 4.96 -2.14 -2.89
C LYS A 246 6.29 -2.54 -3.52
N ALA A 247 6.55 -2.09 -4.73
CA ALA A 247 7.81 -2.33 -5.41
C ALA A 247 9.01 -1.71 -4.69
N ILE A 248 8.82 -0.54 -4.09
CA ILE A 248 9.87 0.13 -3.30
C ILE A 248 10.21 -0.69 -2.06
N HIS A 249 9.22 -1.12 -1.28
CA HIS A 249 9.47 -1.96 -0.11
C HIS A 249 10.18 -3.27 -0.49
N GLN A 250 9.80 -3.89 -1.61
CA GLN A 250 10.51 -5.05 -2.13
C GLN A 250 11.95 -4.71 -2.54
N SER A 251 12.18 -3.56 -3.18
CA SER A 251 13.53 -3.14 -3.56
C SER A 251 14.42 -2.80 -2.36
N GLU A 252 13.86 -2.24 -1.29
CA GLU A 252 14.59 -1.90 -0.05
C GLU A 252 14.92 -3.17 0.76
N GLU A 253 14.04 -4.16 0.78
CA GLU A 253 14.34 -5.50 1.32
C GLU A 253 15.45 -6.19 0.51
N ILE A 254 15.43 -6.05 -0.82
CA ILE A 254 16.47 -6.60 -1.69
C ILE A 254 17.80 -5.86 -1.50
N GLU A 255 17.80 -4.52 -1.45
CA GLU A 255 19.02 -3.72 -1.30
C GLU A 255 19.63 -3.88 0.10
N SER A 256 18.81 -4.01 1.15
CA SER A 256 19.31 -4.37 2.49
C SER A 256 19.87 -5.79 2.57
N SER A 257 19.41 -6.72 1.72
CA SER A 257 20.00 -8.06 1.57
C SER A 257 21.27 -8.10 0.69
N ILE A 258 21.50 -7.04 -0.10
CA ILE A 258 22.68 -6.84 -0.98
C ILE A 258 23.64 -5.80 -0.40
N ILE A 259 23.39 -5.26 0.80
CA ILE A 259 24.49 -4.75 1.63
C ILE A 259 25.40 -5.95 1.82
N ASP A 260 26.58 -5.86 1.19
CA ASP A 260 27.59 -6.89 1.10
C ASP A 260 27.58 -7.79 2.34
N PRO A 261 27.70 -9.13 2.23
CA PRO A 261 28.15 -9.87 3.38
C PRO A 261 29.38 -9.12 3.82
N VAL A 262 29.33 -8.50 5.01
CA VAL A 262 30.53 -7.95 5.61
C VAL A 262 31.44 -9.16 5.61
N ILE A 263 32.35 -9.23 4.65
CA ILE A 263 33.52 -10.05 4.75
C ILE A 263 34.18 -9.36 5.91
N ILE A 264 33.82 -9.80 7.12
CA ILE A 264 34.58 -9.54 8.31
C ILE A 264 35.89 -10.23 7.94
N SER A 265 36.77 -9.51 7.25
CA SER A 265 38.17 -9.82 7.24
C SER A 265 38.60 -9.53 8.67
N SER A 266 38.21 -10.44 9.57
CA SER A 266 38.78 -10.56 10.88
C SER A 266 40.19 -11.03 10.64
N THR A 267 41.04 -10.11 10.19
CA THR A 267 42.47 -10.21 10.41
C THR A 267 42.58 -10.16 11.93
N PRO A 268 42.92 -11.29 12.58
CA PRO A 268 42.95 -11.30 14.03
C PRO A 268 43.96 -10.23 14.46
N SER A 269 43.53 -9.36 15.37
CA SER A 269 44.43 -8.37 15.96
C SER A 269 45.63 -9.10 16.56
N TRP A 270 46.82 -8.52 16.46
CA TRP A 270 48.05 -9.12 17.01
C TRP A 270 47.92 -9.48 18.49
N SER A 271 47.07 -8.76 19.23
CA SER A 271 46.72 -9.08 20.61
C SER A 271 45.95 -10.41 20.74
N SER A 272 45.02 -10.69 19.82
CA SER A 272 44.28 -11.96 19.77
C SER A 272 45.21 -13.13 19.48
N ILE A 273 46.12 -12.97 18.50
CA ILE A 273 47.12 -14.00 18.16
C ILE A 273 48.04 -14.28 19.37
N SER A 274 48.50 -13.24 20.05
CA SER A 274 49.36 -13.37 21.24
C SER A 274 48.64 -14.12 22.37
N LEU A 275 47.35 -13.85 22.56
CA LEU A 275 46.54 -14.49 23.60
C LEU A 275 46.34 -15.99 23.31
N TYR A 276 46.13 -16.36 22.05
CA TYR A 276 46.08 -17.77 21.64
C TYR A 276 47.41 -18.50 21.87
N ILE A 277 48.55 -17.86 21.60
CA ILE A 277 49.87 -18.46 21.86
C ILE A 277 50.08 -18.71 23.37
N ILE A 278 49.65 -17.79 24.23
CA ILE A 278 49.75 -17.95 25.69
C ILE A 278 48.85 -19.10 26.18
N ILE A 279 47.62 -19.20 25.68
CA ILE A 279 46.71 -20.30 26.04
C ILE A 279 47.29 -21.65 25.57
N LEU A 280 47.87 -21.69 24.38
CA LEU A 280 48.44 -22.92 23.83
C LEU A 280 49.71 -23.33 24.60
N ALA A 281 50.58 -22.37 24.94
CA ALA A 281 51.77 -22.62 25.76
C ALA A 281 51.42 -23.08 27.19
N THR A 282 50.41 -22.47 27.82
CA THR A 282 49.94 -22.88 29.15
C THR A 282 49.28 -24.26 29.11
N GLY A 283 48.48 -24.55 28.07
CA GLY A 283 47.89 -25.87 27.85
C GLY A 283 48.95 -26.97 27.68
N ILE A 284 49.98 -26.71 26.86
CA ILE A 284 51.12 -27.63 26.71
C ILE A 284 51.86 -27.79 28.04
N GLY A 285 52.12 -26.69 28.76
CA GLY A 285 52.78 -26.74 30.07
C GLY A 285 52.03 -27.60 31.09
N VAL A 286 50.70 -27.45 31.17
CA VAL A 286 49.85 -28.27 32.05
C VAL A 286 49.81 -29.73 31.59
N ALA A 287 49.73 -29.99 30.29
CA ALA A 287 49.74 -31.35 29.75
C ALA A 287 51.06 -32.07 30.05
N VAL A 288 52.20 -31.40 29.83
CA VAL A 288 53.54 -31.93 30.16
C VAL A 288 53.66 -32.12 31.67
N TYR A 289 53.23 -31.15 32.49
CA TYR A 289 53.23 -31.29 33.95
C TYR A 289 52.38 -32.47 34.42
N LYS A 290 51.17 -32.67 33.87
CA LYS A 290 50.35 -33.84 34.18
C LYS A 290 50.99 -35.16 33.71
N LEU A 291 51.63 -35.18 32.54
CA LEU A 291 52.26 -36.40 32.01
C LEU A 291 53.55 -36.77 32.76
N TRP A 292 54.27 -35.79 33.29
CA TRP A 292 55.55 -36.01 33.98
C TRP A 292 55.43 -36.12 35.50
N TRP A 293 54.36 -35.59 36.09
CA TRP A 293 54.21 -35.49 37.55
C TRP A 293 53.04 -36.30 38.13
N ILE A 294 52.26 -37.01 37.30
CA ILE A 294 51.33 -38.05 37.79
C ILE A 294 52.09 -39.39 37.76
N PRO A 295 52.67 -39.86 38.88
CA PRO A 295 53.25 -41.19 38.96
C PRO A 295 52.16 -42.23 38.71
N ARG A 296 52.47 -43.17 37.81
CA ARG A 296 51.70 -44.40 37.55
C ARG A 296 51.37 -45.09 38.88
N SER A 297 50.15 -44.90 39.37
CA SER A 297 49.52 -45.80 40.31
C SER A 297 48.45 -46.59 39.57
N ALA A 298 48.54 -47.89 39.75
CA ALA A 298 47.89 -48.95 39.00
C ALA A 298 46.39 -49.11 39.28
N HIS A 299 45.81 -50.03 38.52
CA HIS A 299 44.73 -50.95 38.92
C HIS A 299 43.30 -50.37 38.90
N THR A 300 42.23 -51.02 38.42
CA THR A 300 41.95 -52.38 37.88
C THR A 300 40.54 -52.32 37.26
N SER A 301 40.22 -53.21 36.29
CA SER A 301 38.95 -53.97 36.10
C SER A 301 37.59 -53.27 36.19
N ASP A 302 36.51 -53.66 35.52
CA ASP A 302 36.16 -54.52 34.37
C ASP A 302 34.62 -54.41 34.31
N MET A 303 34.03 -54.88 33.21
CA MET A 303 32.67 -55.43 33.09
C MET A 303 31.42 -54.53 32.87
N GLN A 304 30.89 -54.71 31.64
CA GLN A 304 29.50 -55.10 31.28
C GLN A 304 28.35 -54.07 31.18
N GLN A 305 28.18 -53.55 29.96
CA GLN A 305 27.09 -53.78 28.96
C GLN A 305 25.91 -54.74 29.32
N PRO A 306 24.80 -54.78 28.53
CA PRO A 306 23.69 -53.82 28.37
C PRO A 306 22.30 -54.50 28.52
N GLU A 307 21.22 -53.78 28.18
CA GLU A 307 19.87 -54.19 27.69
C GLU A 307 18.76 -53.46 28.47
N ALA A 308 17.54 -53.23 28.01
CA ALA A 308 16.87 -53.08 26.71
C ALA A 308 15.38 -52.82 27.06
N GLY A 309 14.65 -52.13 26.18
CA GLY A 309 13.18 -52.04 26.21
C GLY A 309 12.62 -50.90 27.08
N SER A 310 11.45 -50.32 26.82
CA SER A 310 10.40 -50.57 25.81
C SER A 310 9.22 -49.62 26.11
N HIS A 311 8.41 -49.27 25.09
CA HIS A 311 7.04 -48.71 25.19
C HIS A 311 6.91 -47.29 25.82
N GLN A 312 5.93 -46.43 25.56
CA GLN A 312 4.54 -46.59 25.14
C GLN A 312 3.94 -45.21 24.75
N LEU A 313 2.83 -45.24 24.00
CA LEU A 313 1.93 -44.12 23.67
C LEU A 313 1.40 -43.32 24.88
N GLN A 314 1.18 -42.00 24.70
CA GLN A 314 0.08 -41.23 25.31
C GLN A 314 -0.18 -39.96 24.48
N ALA A 315 -1.33 -39.88 23.78
CA ALA A 315 -2.57 -39.22 24.23
C ALA A 315 -2.47 -37.68 24.23
N GLN A 316 -2.95 -37.10 23.14
CA GLN A 316 -3.01 -35.66 22.85
C GLN A 316 -4.21 -35.04 23.56
N SER A 317 -3.97 -34.04 24.40
CA SER A 317 -4.98 -33.36 25.21
C SER A 317 -5.60 -32.17 24.47
N SER A 318 -6.93 -32.08 24.61
CA SER A 318 -7.79 -30.99 24.12
C SER A 318 -7.57 -29.71 24.93
N ALA A 319 -7.11 -28.64 24.27
CA ALA A 319 -7.08 -27.30 24.84
C ALA A 319 -8.44 -26.60 24.65
N ARG A 320 -9.19 -26.45 25.74
CA ARG A 320 -10.31 -25.50 25.89
C ARG A 320 -9.74 -24.09 25.98
N LEU A 321 -10.17 -23.19 25.11
CA LEU A 321 -9.88 -21.75 25.22
C LEU A 321 -11.13 -21.04 25.74
N HIS A 322 -11.04 -20.54 26.98
CA HIS A 322 -12.00 -19.65 27.61
C HIS A 322 -11.62 -18.21 27.27
N LEU A 323 -12.49 -17.46 26.60
CA LEU A 323 -12.36 -16.01 26.45
C LEU A 323 -13.43 -15.31 27.27
N LYS A 324 -12.99 -14.60 28.32
CA LYS A 324 -13.78 -13.67 29.12
C LYS A 324 -14.00 -12.39 28.32
N GLY A 325 -15.25 -11.92 28.30
CA GLY A 325 -15.64 -10.67 27.69
C GLY A 325 -15.01 -9.44 28.36
N GLY A 326 -14.75 -8.44 27.54
CA GLY A 326 -14.57 -7.05 27.96
C GLY A 326 -15.69 -6.24 27.32
N GLY A 327 -16.54 -5.64 28.16
CA GLY A 327 -17.43 -4.56 27.75
C GLY A 327 -16.65 -3.26 27.66
N VAL A 328 -17.10 -2.37 26.78
CA VAL A 328 -16.71 -0.96 26.77
C VAL A 328 -18.00 -0.15 26.64
N ILE A 329 -18.07 0.88 27.49
CA ILE A 329 -19.13 1.90 27.58
C ILE A 329 -19.02 2.84 26.40
#